data_AF-D3ZIJ5-F1
#
_entry.id   AF-D3ZIJ5-F1
#
_cell.length_a   1.000
_cell.length_b   1.000
_cell.length_c   1.000
_cell.angle_alpha   90.00
_cell.angle_beta   90.00
_cell.angle_gamma   90.00
#
_symmetry.space_group_name_H-M   'P 1'
#
loop_
_entity.id
_entity.type
_entity.pdbx_description
1 polymer ?
#
loop_
_entity_poly.entity_id
_entity_poly.type
_entity_poly.pdbx_seq_one_letter_code
_entity_poly.pdbx_strand_id
1 'polypeptide(L)'
;MTKLTQWLWGLALLGSAWAALTMGALGLELPLPCREVLWPLPAYLLVSAGCYALGTVGYRVATFHDCEDAARELQSQILEARADLARKGLRF
;
A
#
# COMPACT_ATOMS: atom_id res chain seq x y z
N MET A 1 15.87 -4.55 12.59
CA MET A 1 14.64 -3.74 12.60
C MET A 1 13.89 -4.00 11.31
N THR A 2 12.61 -4.39 11.37
CA THR A 2 11.80 -4.53 10.15
C THR A 2 11.37 -3.14 9.66
N LYS A 3 11.14 -2.98 8.35
CA LYS A 3 10.58 -1.73 7.80
C LYS A 3 9.26 -1.37 8.51
N LEU A 4 8.45 -2.37 8.86
CA LEU A 4 7.20 -2.19 9.57
C LEU A 4 7.40 -1.53 10.94
N THR A 5 8.40 -1.96 11.72
CA THR A 5 8.69 -1.34 13.03
C THR A 5 9.07 0.14 12.88
N GLN A 6 9.84 0.51 11.85
CA GLN A 6 10.18 1.92 11.59
C GLN A 6 8.94 2.76 11.29
N TRP A 7 8.03 2.25 10.47
CA TRP A 7 6.76 2.93 10.17
C TRP A 7 5.86 3.06 11.40
N LEU A 8 5.76 2.02 12.23
CA LEU A 8 4.99 2.07 13.48
C LEU A 8 5.53 3.14 14.43
N TRP A 9 6.86 3.24 14.59
CA TRP A 9 7.47 4.28 15.42
C TRP A 9 7.18 5.68 14.87
N GLY A 10 7.33 5.89 13.56
CA GLY A 10 7.00 7.18 12.94
C GLY A 10 5.54 7.58 13.14
N LEU A 11 4.61 6.63 12.95
CA LEU A 11 3.19 6.86 13.14
C LEU A 11 2.83 7.11 14.61
N ALA A 12 3.48 6.41 15.54
CA ALA A 12 3.29 6.62 16.98
C ALA A 12 3.75 8.02 17.42
N LEU A 13 4.90 8.49 16.92
CA LEU A 13 5.41 9.84 17.20
C LEU A 13 4.50 10.92 16.60
N LEU A 14 4.05 10.74 15.36
CA LEU A 14 3.14 11.69 14.72
C LEU A 14 1.77 11.72 15.43
N GLY A 15 1.25 10.55 15.78
CA GLY A 15 -0.01 10.40 16.50
C GLY A 15 0.04 10.99 17.91
N SER A 16 1.15 10.79 18.64
CA SER A 16 1.33 11.37 19.97
C SER A 16 1.46 12.90 19.91
N ALA A 17 2.18 13.44 18.93
CA ALA A 17 2.28 14.88 18.71
C ALA A 17 0.91 15.51 18.40
N TRP A 18 0.13 14.87 17.52
CA TRP A 18 -1.23 15.31 17.20
C TRP A 18 -2.16 15.26 18.42
N ALA A 19 -2.12 14.17 19.20
CA ALA A 19 -2.92 14.03 20.42
C ALA A 19 -2.55 15.08 21.48
N ALA A 20 -1.26 15.36 21.67
CA ALA A 20 -0.79 16.39 22.60
C ALA A 20 -1.29 17.78 22.20
N LEU A 21 -1.35 18.07 20.90
CA LEU A 21 -1.81 19.36 20.38
C LEU A 21 -3.33 19.52 20.47
N THR A 22 -4.12 18.47 20.22
CA THR A 22 -5.59 18.51 20.34
C THR A 22 -6.06 18.58 21.79
N MET A 23 -5.40 17.88 22.71
CA MET A 23 -5.68 17.96 24.15
C MET A 23 -5.23 19.28 24.79
N GLY A 24 -4.47 20.12 24.07
CA GLY A 24 -3.93 21.35 24.62
C GLY A 24 -2.83 21.13 25.67
N ALA A 25 -2.22 19.94 25.71
CA ALA A 25 -1.20 19.59 26.70
C ALA A 25 0.04 20.48 26.64
N LEU A 26 0.26 21.15 25.50
CA LEU A 26 1.39 22.04 25.27
C LEU A 26 1.13 23.50 25.71
N GLY A 27 -0.09 23.84 26.16
CA GLY A 27 -0.44 25.22 26.52
C GLY A 27 -0.31 26.22 25.36
N LEU A 28 -0.31 25.73 24.11
CA LEU A 28 -0.25 26.55 22.91
C LEU A 28 -1.64 27.13 22.64
N GLU A 29 -1.78 28.44 22.84
CA GLU A 29 -2.94 29.22 22.41
C GLU A 29 -2.99 29.27 20.86
N LEU A 30 -3.39 28.16 20.25
CA LEU A 30 -3.61 28.11 18.81
C LEU A 30 -4.85 28.94 18.47
N PRO A 31 -4.79 29.78 17.42
CA PRO A 31 -5.96 30.51 16.96
C PRO A 31 -7.08 29.51 16.58
N LEU A 32 -8.34 29.85 16.89
CA LEU A 32 -9.52 29.01 16.65
C LEU A 32 -9.54 28.30 15.28
N PRO A 33 -9.21 28.97 14.15
CA PRO A 33 -9.18 28.33 12.84
C PRO A 33 -8.19 27.15 12.74
N CYS A 34 -7.03 27.25 13.39
CA CYS A 34 -6.04 26.17 13.39
C CYS A 34 -6.54 24.96 14.18
N ARG A 35 -7.24 25.19 15.29
CA ARG A 35 -7.83 24.12 16.10
C ARG A 35 -8.93 23.36 15.36
N GLU A 36 -9.75 24.10 14.61
CA GLU A 36 -10.82 23.53 13.77
C GLU A 36 -10.27 22.63 12.66
N VAL A 37 -9.13 22.99 12.04
CA VAL A 37 -8.46 22.16 11.02
C VAL A 37 -7.71 20.99 11.65
N LEU A 38 -7.16 21.18 12.85
CA LEU A 38 -6.38 20.16 13.54
C LEU A 38 -7.22 18.94 13.94
N TRP A 39 -8.48 19.14 14.33
CA TRP A 39 -9.38 18.06 14.74
C TRP A 39 -9.65 17.01 13.63
N PRO A 40 -10.07 17.39 12.40
CA PRO A 40 -10.24 16.46 11.28
C PRO A 40 -8.94 16.07 10.57
N LEU A 41 -7.77 16.56 11.01
CA LEU A 41 -6.48 16.30 10.37
C LEU A 41 -6.21 14.81 10.10
N PRO A 42 -6.45 13.87 11.04
CA PRO A 42 -6.24 12.45 10.76
C PRO A 42 -7.15 11.91 9.64
N ALA A 43 -8.38 12.43 9.53
CA ALA A 43 -9.29 12.05 8.46
C ALA A 43 -8.79 12.57 7.10
N TYR A 44 -8.29 13.81 7.04
CA TYR A 44 -7.66 14.34 5.81
C TYR A 44 -6.40 13.56 5.42
N LEU A 45 -5.57 13.17 6.39
CA LEU A 45 -4.41 12.31 6.13
C LEU A 45 -4.84 10.93 5.60
N LEU A 46 -5.89 10.33 6.15
CA LEU A 46 -6.40 9.05 5.68
C LEU A 46 -6.91 9.13 4.23
N VAL A 47 -7.69 10.17 3.91
CA VAL A 47 -8.23 10.37 2.56
C VAL A 47 -7.10 10.61 1.56
N SER A 48 -6.16 11.51 1.86
CA SER A 48 -5.03 11.80 0.98
C SER A 48 -4.10 10.60 0.79
N ALA A 49 -3.80 9.85 1.86
CA ALA A 49 -3.01 8.61 1.79
C ALA A 49 -3.74 7.54 0.96
N GLY A 50 -5.07 7.41 1.12
CA GLY A 50 -5.90 6.52 0.32
C GLY A 50 -5.87 6.87 -1.17
N CYS A 51 -6.06 8.15 -1.52
CA CYS A 51 -5.96 8.63 -2.90
C CYS A 51 -4.57 8.37 -3.49
N TYR A 52 -3.50 8.63 -2.72
CA TYR A 52 -2.12 8.37 -3.15
C TYR A 52 -1.87 6.87 -3.38
N ALA A 53 -2.35 6.01 -2.47
CA ALA A 53 -2.20 4.56 -2.58
C ALA A 53 -2.96 4.03 -3.80
N LEU A 54 -4.22 4.45 -3.99
CA LEU A 54 -5.03 4.08 -5.15
C LEU A 54 -4.40 4.58 -6.46
N GLY A 55 -3.93 5.82 -6.51
CA GLY A 55 -3.25 6.36 -7.68
C GLY A 55 -1.97 5.58 -8.01
N THR A 56 -1.17 5.22 -7.00
CA THR A 56 0.06 4.44 -7.19
C THR A 56 -0.23 3.01 -7.66
N VAL A 57 -1.19 2.32 -7.03
CA VAL A 57 -1.58 0.96 -7.41
C VAL A 57 -2.20 0.97 -8.80
N GLY A 58 -3.13 1.90 -9.06
CA GLY A 58 -3.76 2.05 -10.37
C GLY A 58 -2.75 2.33 -11.48
N TYR A 59 -1.80 3.24 -11.24
CA TYR A 59 -0.71 3.52 -12.19
C TYR A 59 0.16 2.29 -12.45
N ARG A 60 0.52 1.54 -11.41
CA ARG A 60 1.31 0.31 -11.55
C ARG A 60 0.57 -0.79 -12.30
N VAL A 61 -0.73 -0.93 -12.07
CA VAL A 61 -1.58 -1.87 -12.84
C VAL A 61 -1.68 -1.42 -14.29
N ALA A 62 -1.91 -0.14 -14.55
CA ALA A 62 -2.00 0.39 -15.90
C ALA A 62 -0.67 0.31 -16.68
N THR A 63 0.46 0.33 -15.97
CA THR A 63 1.81 0.23 -16.55
C THR A 63 2.37 -1.20 -16.44
N PHE A 64 1.61 -2.15 -15.89
CA PHE A 64 2.03 -3.54 -15.88
C PHE A 64 1.96 -4.04 -17.32
N HIS A 65 3.11 -4.04 -17.99
CA HIS A 65 3.23 -4.55 -19.35
C HIS A 65 2.90 -6.04 -19.30
N ASP A 66 1.72 -6.42 -19.77
CA ASP A 66 1.38 -7.81 -19.99
C ASP A 66 2.46 -8.40 -20.91
N CYS A 67 3.30 -9.25 -20.36
CA CYS A 67 4.31 -9.95 -21.16
C CYS A 67 3.61 -11.15 -21.80
N GLU A 68 2.81 -10.87 -22.83
CA GLU A 68 2.10 -11.90 -23.59
C GLU A 68 3.07 -12.96 -24.12
N ASP A 69 4.30 -12.57 -24.43
CA ASP A 69 5.38 -13.47 -24.82
C ASP A 69 5.74 -14.46 -23.72
N ALA A 70 5.94 -13.97 -22.49
CA ALA A 70 6.20 -14.85 -21.35
C ALA A 70 5.01 -15.77 -21.05
N ALA A 71 3.78 -15.28 -21.21
CA ALA A 71 2.58 -16.10 -21.05
C ALA A 71 2.48 -17.21 -22.11
N ARG A 72 2.75 -16.89 -23.38
CA ARG A 72 2.80 -17.86 -24.49
C ARG A 72 3.92 -18.89 -24.30
N GLU A 73 5.09 -18.44 -23.88
CA GLU A 73 6.22 -19.32 -23.60
C GLU A 73 5.91 -20.27 -22.43
N LEU A 74 5.31 -19.76 -21.35
CA LEU A 74 4.87 -20.60 -20.23
C LEU A 74 3.84 -21.64 -20.66
N GLN A 75 2.87 -21.25 -21.50
CA GLN A 75 1.87 -22.17 -22.04
C GLN A 75 2.49 -23.26 -22.92
N SER A 76 3.46 -22.91 -23.76
CA SER A 76 4.21 -23.86 -24.56
C SER A 76 4.95 -24.88 -23.69
N GLN A 77 5.63 -24.42 -22.64
CA GLN A 77 6.32 -25.28 -21.67
C GLN A 77 5.35 -26.22 -20.93
N ILE A 78 4.15 -25.73 -20.57
CA ILE A 78 3.11 -26.56 -19.95
C ILE A 78 2.65 -27.68 -20.91
N LEU A 79 2.45 -27.36 -22.19
CA LEU A 79 2.05 -28.36 -23.19
C LEU A 79 3.13 -29.42 -23.40
N GLU A 80 4.40 -29.01 -23.49
CA GLU A 80 5.53 -29.93 -23.61
C GLU A 80 5.66 -30.84 -22.38
N ALA A 81 5.56 -30.26 -21.17
CA ALA A 81 5.59 -31.02 -19.93
C ALA A 81 4.43 -32.03 -19.83
N ARG A 82 3.21 -31.63 -20.24
CA ARG A 82 2.06 -32.54 -20.28
C ARG A 82 2.26 -33.69 -21.25
N ALA A 83 2.80 -33.42 -22.44
CA ALA A 83 3.10 -34.45 -23.42
C ALA A 83 4.15 -35.44 -22.90
N ASP A 84 5.21 -34.94 -22.24
CA ASP A 84 6.24 -35.80 -21.66
C ASP A 84 5.72 -36.69 -20.53
N LEU A 85 4.90 -36.12 -19.65
CA LEU A 85 4.27 -36.89 -18.57
C LEU A 85 3.25 -37.90 -19.10
N ALA A 86 2.52 -37.59 -20.18
CA ALA A 86 1.63 -38.53 -20.84
C ALA A 86 2.40 -39.71 -21.47
N ARG A 87 3.58 -39.45 -22.07
CA ARG A 87 4.51 -40.52 -22.51
C ARG A 87 4.98 -41.40 -21.36
N LYS A 88 5.10 -40.85 -20.15
CA LYS A 88 5.42 -41.57 -18.91
C LYS A 88 4.21 -42.28 -18.28
N GLY A 89 3.04 -42.26 -18.92
CA GLY A 89 1.83 -42.96 -18.46
C GLY A 89 1.04 -42.22 -17.39
N LEU A 90 1.37 -40.95 -17.10
CA LEU A 90 0.65 -40.14 -16.13
C LEU A 90 -0.51 -39.41 -16.82
N ARG A 91 -1.72 -39.49 -16.25
CA ARG A 91 -2.93 -38.79 -16.76
C ARG A 91 -3.24 -37.57 -15.90
N PHE A 92 -3.52 -36.44 -16.55
CA PHE A 92 -4.04 -35.18 -15.98
C PHE A 92 -4.98 -34.53 -16.99
#